data_AF-A0A2A4SGX0-F1
#
_entry.id   AF-A0A2A4SGX0-F1
#
_cell.length_a   1.000
_cell.length_b   1.000
_cell.length_c   1.000
_cell.angle_alpha   90.00
_cell.angle_beta   90.00
_cell.angle_gamma   90.00
#
_symmetry.space_group_name_H-M   'P 1'
#
loop_
_entity.id
_entity.type
_entity.pdbx_description
1 polymer ?
#
loop_
_entity_poly.entity_id
_entity_poly.type
_entity_poly.pdbx_seq_one_letter_code
_entity_poly.pdbx_strand_id
1 'polypeptide(L)'
;MINTLIPTPPGLPTALVWSWRSSRTGLERAETVLRRRGPGYSSSKPAGLPSRWRLELGRWLFGRGIRRRAGQSSLSPGYHFRSGRRCPRRTRFHVLLGLLAALVLSFAAGCGSAPTPIPTPTLEPPPDPKATLALAVANLLSLNSVAFTLEHQIGSTQLLPGLVMKKATGEVDIPDRLRLTVEAEVTAPRTFVEINVIIIGQEAYMTDLFTGQWRMVPPESLPVNFLDFGQTLASIVEAVTDPALSGVEESGGRQYQRITGLVRSEALASLVPGAAEGLEVKLELFVDRADGLLRRVVITGPVVNGDVPETVRLLSIDDVNVPVDIAPPE
;
A
#
# COMPACT_ATOMS: atom_id res chain seq x y z
N MET A 1 42.42 18.51 -33.88
CA MET A 1 42.66 17.33 -33.03
C MET A 1 42.45 17.73 -31.58
N ILE A 2 41.25 17.52 -31.03
CA ILE A 2 41.01 17.28 -29.59
C ILE A 2 39.82 16.32 -29.55
N ASN A 3 40.06 15.10 -29.08
CA ASN A 3 39.11 14.00 -29.07
C ASN A 3 38.63 13.82 -27.63
N THR A 4 37.43 14.31 -27.29
CA THR A 4 36.86 14.16 -25.95
C THR A 4 35.98 12.91 -25.92
N LEU A 5 36.56 11.81 -25.43
CA LEU A 5 35.85 10.59 -25.08
C LEU A 5 35.07 10.83 -23.77
N ILE A 6 33.74 10.76 -23.85
CA ILE A 6 32.85 10.76 -22.68
C ILE A 6 32.72 9.31 -22.20
N PRO A 7 32.89 8.99 -20.91
CA PRO A 7 32.78 7.63 -20.41
C PRO A 7 31.34 7.11 -20.52
N THR A 8 31.20 5.85 -20.94
CA THR A 8 29.95 5.10 -20.94
C THR A 8 29.75 4.47 -19.56
N PRO A 9 28.55 4.56 -18.95
CA PRO A 9 28.26 3.85 -17.70
C PRO A 9 28.13 2.34 -17.98
N PRO A 10 28.67 1.46 -17.11
CA PRO A 10 28.53 0.03 -17.28
C PRO A 10 27.11 -0.42 -16.87
N GLY A 11 26.47 -1.29 -17.66
CA GLY A 11 25.35 -2.11 -17.19
C GLY A 11 24.00 -2.01 -17.91
N LEU A 12 23.82 -1.17 -18.94
CA LEU A 12 22.55 -1.12 -19.68
C LEU A 12 22.58 -1.99 -20.96
N PRO A 13 21.54 -2.79 -21.24
CA PRO A 13 21.43 -3.49 -22.53
C PRO A 13 21.34 -2.49 -23.68
N THR A 14 22.09 -2.76 -24.74
CA THR A 14 22.39 -1.87 -25.89
C THR A 14 21.14 -1.29 -26.58
N ALA A 15 19.97 -1.91 -26.41
CA ALA A 15 18.70 -1.46 -26.97
C ALA A 15 18.16 -0.16 -26.33
N LEU A 16 18.39 0.07 -25.04
CA LEU A 16 17.91 1.27 -24.31
C LEU A 16 18.78 2.51 -24.57
N VAL A 17 20.08 2.31 -24.80
CA VAL A 17 21.02 3.40 -25.14
C VAL A 17 20.68 4.05 -26.48
N TRP A 18 20.19 3.26 -27.45
CA TRP A 18 19.77 3.76 -28.76
C TRP A 18 18.48 4.58 -28.70
N SER A 19 17.49 4.18 -27.89
CA SER A 19 16.25 4.97 -27.76
C SER A 19 16.54 6.31 -27.08
N TRP A 20 17.31 6.33 -25.99
CA TRP A 20 17.65 7.54 -25.24
C TRP A 20 18.48 8.55 -26.06
N ARG A 21 19.44 8.06 -26.87
CA ARG A 21 20.24 8.93 -27.76
C ARG A 21 19.38 9.55 -28.87
N SER A 22 18.39 8.83 -29.39
CA SER A 22 17.51 9.34 -30.45
C SER A 22 16.57 10.45 -29.97
N SER A 23 16.10 10.39 -28.71
CA SER A 23 15.19 11.35 -28.11
C SER A 23 15.81 12.74 -27.92
N ARG A 24 17.08 12.82 -27.47
CA ARG A 24 17.78 14.12 -27.32
C ARG A 24 18.01 14.83 -28.65
N THR A 25 18.41 14.09 -29.69
CA THR A 25 18.60 14.68 -31.02
C THR A 25 17.29 15.11 -31.70
N GLY A 26 16.16 14.54 -31.27
CA GLY A 26 14.82 14.96 -31.72
C GLY A 26 14.38 16.29 -31.11
N LEU A 27 14.68 16.52 -29.82
CA LEU A 27 14.31 17.75 -29.10
C LEU A 27 15.12 18.98 -29.57
N GLU A 28 16.43 18.86 -29.79
CA GLU A 28 17.24 20.01 -30.26
C GLU A 28 16.93 20.44 -31.71
N ARG A 29 16.45 19.52 -32.56
CA ARG A 29 15.99 19.88 -33.92
C ARG A 29 14.59 20.51 -33.93
N ALA A 30 13.72 20.17 -32.97
CA ALA A 30 12.39 20.73 -32.90
C ALA A 30 12.40 22.20 -32.43
N GLU A 31 13.28 22.56 -31.49
CA GLU A 31 13.42 23.95 -31.01
C GLU A 31 14.06 24.89 -32.05
N THR A 32 14.91 24.38 -32.93
CA THR A 32 15.59 25.21 -33.95
C THR A 32 14.66 25.57 -35.13
N VAL A 33 13.56 24.82 -35.34
CA VAL A 33 12.68 24.98 -36.52
C VAL A 33 11.44 25.86 -36.24
N LEU A 34 11.07 26.11 -34.97
CA LEU A 34 9.85 26.86 -34.64
C LEU A 34 10.00 28.39 -34.57
N ARG A 35 11.17 28.96 -34.91
CA ARG A 35 11.40 30.43 -34.86
C ARG A 35 11.44 31.14 -36.21
N ARG A 36 11.04 30.52 -37.32
CA ARG A 36 10.90 31.22 -38.62
C ARG A 36 9.72 30.72 -39.45
N ARG A 37 8.83 31.68 -39.75
CA ARG A 37 7.88 31.82 -40.87
C ARG A 37 6.39 31.64 -40.55
N GLY A 38 5.66 32.73 -40.80
CA GLY A 38 4.21 32.78 -40.99
C GLY A 38 3.74 32.21 -42.34
N PRO A 39 2.46 32.41 -42.69
CA PRO A 39 1.64 31.37 -43.31
C PRO A 39 1.71 31.35 -44.84
N GLY A 40 1.63 30.16 -45.41
CA GLY A 40 1.51 29.94 -46.85
C GLY A 40 0.95 28.55 -47.15
N TYR A 41 -0.22 28.52 -47.78
CA TYR A 41 -0.88 27.35 -48.36
C TYR A 41 0.02 26.67 -49.42
N SER A 42 0.13 25.34 -49.39
CA SER A 42 0.03 24.47 -50.59
C SER A 42 0.27 22.99 -50.24
N SER A 43 -0.59 22.15 -50.79
CA SER A 43 -0.63 20.70 -50.70
C SER A 43 0.58 20.01 -51.34
N SER A 44 1.13 19.00 -50.65
CA SER A 44 1.78 17.86 -51.30
C SER A 44 1.78 16.63 -50.38
N LYS A 45 1.25 15.51 -50.87
CA LYS A 45 1.55 14.16 -50.36
C LYS A 45 3.01 13.83 -50.71
N PRO A 46 3.71 12.94 -49.97
CA PRO A 46 3.87 11.58 -50.51
C PRO A 46 4.07 10.44 -49.49
N ALA A 47 3.94 9.23 -50.05
CA ALA A 47 4.60 7.94 -49.75
C ALA A 47 4.44 7.33 -48.35
N GLY A 48 3.91 6.12 -48.17
CA GLY A 48 4.20 4.89 -48.92
C GLY A 48 5.14 4.03 -48.07
N LEU A 49 4.58 3.20 -47.17
CA LEU A 49 5.34 2.28 -46.31
C LEU A 49 5.89 1.10 -47.13
N PRO A 50 7.17 0.72 -46.94
CA PRO A 50 7.66 -0.55 -47.45
C PRO A 50 7.30 -1.71 -46.52
N SER A 51 6.76 -2.72 -47.17
CA SER A 51 6.49 -4.08 -46.73
C SER A 51 7.71 -4.82 -46.19
N ARG A 52 7.62 -5.37 -44.97
CA ARG A 52 8.35 -6.58 -44.54
C ARG A 52 7.67 -7.13 -43.28
N TRP A 53 7.75 -8.45 -43.10
CA TRP A 53 7.17 -9.23 -41.98
C TRP A 53 5.74 -9.77 -42.19
N ARG A 54 5.56 -10.47 -43.30
CA ARG A 54 4.70 -11.65 -43.35
C ARG A 54 5.63 -12.86 -43.17
N LEU A 55 5.17 -13.85 -42.40
CA LEU A 55 5.74 -15.19 -42.16
C LEU A 55 6.67 -15.29 -40.94
N GLU A 56 6.16 -15.89 -39.85
CA GLU A 56 6.85 -16.77 -38.86
C GLU A 56 6.00 -16.95 -37.56
N LEU A 57 4.69 -17.23 -37.65
CA LEU A 57 3.87 -17.66 -36.49
C LEU A 57 2.82 -18.73 -36.88
N GLY A 58 3.21 -19.67 -37.75
CA GLY A 58 2.30 -20.69 -38.32
C GLY A 58 2.49 -22.11 -37.78
N ARG A 59 3.35 -22.34 -36.78
CA ARG A 59 3.62 -23.69 -36.27
C ARG A 59 3.96 -23.60 -34.79
N TRP A 60 2.98 -23.64 -33.88
CA TRP A 60 3.22 -24.15 -32.52
C TRP A 60 1.97 -24.37 -31.66
N LEU A 61 0.77 -24.61 -32.21
CA LEU A 61 -0.39 -24.96 -31.37
C LEU A 61 -1.32 -25.99 -32.04
N PHE A 62 -0.88 -27.24 -32.11
CA PHE A 62 -1.79 -28.39 -32.10
C PHE A 62 -1.22 -29.44 -31.14
N GLY A 63 -1.70 -29.41 -29.90
CA GLY A 63 -1.34 -30.36 -28.86
C GLY A 63 -2.54 -30.66 -27.97
N ARG A 64 -3.20 -31.80 -28.27
CA ARG A 64 -3.90 -32.75 -27.38
C ARG A 64 -4.92 -32.14 -26.38
N GLY A 65 -6.22 -32.40 -26.48
CA GLY A 65 -6.83 -33.72 -26.59
C GLY A 65 -7.33 -34.19 -25.21
N ILE A 66 -8.44 -33.61 -24.75
CA ILE A 66 -9.16 -33.94 -23.50
C ILE A 66 -9.76 -35.36 -23.61
N ARG A 67 -9.53 -36.24 -22.62
CA ARG A 67 -10.35 -37.46 -22.41
C ARG A 67 -11.11 -37.41 -21.10
N ARG A 68 -12.36 -37.83 -21.22
CA ARG A 68 -13.43 -37.85 -20.22
C ARG A 68 -13.36 -39.07 -19.30
N ARG A 69 -14.02 -38.84 -18.17
CA ARG A 69 -14.50 -39.70 -17.08
C ARG A 69 -15.28 -40.96 -17.53
N ALA A 70 -15.07 -42.07 -16.80
CA ALA A 70 -16.00 -43.17 -16.52
C ALA A 70 -15.46 -43.83 -15.23
N GLY A 71 -16.20 -44.12 -14.15
CA GLY A 71 -17.59 -44.53 -14.03
C GLY A 71 -17.60 -46.03 -13.72
N GLN A 72 -17.64 -46.42 -12.44
CA GLN A 72 -18.00 -47.77 -12.03
C GLN A 72 -18.69 -47.74 -10.65
N SER A 73 -19.99 -47.97 -10.69
CA SER A 73 -20.87 -48.34 -9.59
C SER A 73 -20.94 -49.86 -9.52
N SER A 74 -20.94 -50.43 -8.30
CA SER A 74 -21.52 -51.75 -8.05
C SER A 74 -22.19 -51.77 -6.69
N LEU A 75 -23.26 -52.56 -6.62
CA LEU A 75 -24.37 -52.48 -5.68
C LEU A 75 -24.14 -53.29 -4.39
N SER A 76 -24.71 -52.76 -3.29
CA SER A 76 -25.28 -53.40 -2.09
C SER A 76 -25.84 -54.83 -2.30
N PRO A 77 -25.94 -55.70 -1.25
CA PRO A 77 -26.90 -55.47 -0.14
C PRO A 77 -26.56 -56.11 1.23
N GLY A 78 -27.28 -55.67 2.27
CA GLY A 78 -27.38 -56.44 3.52
C GLY A 78 -27.75 -55.64 4.77
N TYR A 79 -29.04 -55.62 5.08
CA TYR A 79 -29.61 -55.13 6.34
C TYR A 79 -29.13 -55.96 7.53
N HIS A 80 -28.83 -55.34 8.67
CA HIS A 80 -29.29 -55.86 9.97
C HIS A 80 -29.38 -54.76 11.04
N PHE A 81 -30.60 -54.64 11.53
CA PHE A 81 -31.09 -53.88 12.67
C PHE A 81 -30.63 -54.52 14.00
N ARG A 82 -30.00 -53.75 14.90
CA ARG A 82 -30.08 -53.93 16.37
C ARG A 82 -29.33 -52.83 17.13
N SER A 83 -30.06 -51.97 17.85
CA SER A 83 -29.54 -51.34 19.07
C SER A 83 -30.52 -51.63 20.22
N GLY A 84 -30.10 -52.51 21.15
CA GLY A 84 -30.75 -52.71 22.45
C GLY A 84 -30.35 -51.57 23.38
N ARG A 85 -31.31 -50.85 23.98
CA ARG A 85 -31.88 -51.10 25.31
C ARG A 85 -30.84 -51.34 26.43
N ARG A 86 -30.63 -50.35 27.31
CA ARG A 86 -31.11 -50.33 28.73
C ARG A 86 -30.35 -49.31 29.62
N CYS A 87 -31.10 -48.35 30.17
CA CYS A 87 -30.96 -47.76 31.53
C CYS A 87 -31.07 -48.86 32.64
N PRO A 88 -31.01 -48.62 33.99
CA PRO A 88 -30.75 -47.40 34.82
C PRO A 88 -29.91 -47.67 36.13
N ARG A 89 -29.75 -46.64 37.00
CA ARG A 89 -29.74 -46.59 38.51
C ARG A 89 -28.69 -45.58 39.00
N ARG A 90 -28.93 -44.52 39.78
CA ARG A 90 -29.78 -44.14 40.94
C ARG A 90 -29.26 -44.65 42.31
N THR A 91 -28.66 -43.73 43.09
CA THR A 91 -28.60 -43.66 44.59
C THR A 91 -28.05 -42.26 44.94
N ARG A 92 -28.80 -41.26 45.41
CA ARG A 92 -29.35 -40.99 46.77
C ARG A 92 -28.37 -41.21 47.92
N PHE A 93 -27.90 -40.11 48.54
CA PHE A 93 -27.55 -40.03 49.96
C PHE A 93 -28.22 -38.78 50.57
N HIS A 94 -28.65 -38.93 51.82
CA HIS A 94 -29.61 -38.11 52.55
C HIS A 94 -28.94 -37.44 53.78
N VAL A 95 -29.36 -36.19 54.10
CA VAL A 95 -29.73 -35.67 55.46
C VAL A 95 -28.54 -35.36 56.42
N LEU A 96 -28.42 -34.28 57.23
CA LEU A 96 -29.26 -33.39 58.09
C LEU A 96 -28.66 -31.96 58.06
N LEU A 97 -29.34 -30.79 58.12
CA LEU A 97 -30.26 -30.11 59.07
C LEU A 97 -29.78 -29.93 60.54
N GLY A 98 -29.53 -28.67 60.94
CA GLY A 98 -29.43 -28.21 62.33
C GLY A 98 -29.42 -26.66 62.42
N LEU A 99 -30.33 -26.10 63.22
CA LEU A 99 -30.84 -24.72 63.25
C LEU A 99 -30.47 -24.01 64.59
N LEU A 100 -30.74 -22.70 64.66
CA LEU A 100 -30.78 -21.75 65.82
C LEU A 100 -29.54 -20.84 65.96
N ALA A 101 -29.56 -19.49 65.94
CA ALA A 101 -30.48 -18.38 66.25
C ALA A 101 -30.08 -17.61 67.54
N ALA A 102 -29.72 -16.34 67.39
CA ALA A 102 -29.85 -15.20 68.35
C ALA A 102 -29.29 -13.94 67.65
N LEU A 103 -30.10 -13.02 67.12
CA LEU A 103 -30.72 -11.85 67.78
C LEU A 103 -29.69 -10.83 68.31
N VAL A 104 -29.69 -9.59 67.77
CA VAL A 104 -29.92 -8.32 68.50
C VAL A 104 -29.91 -7.10 67.53
N LEU A 105 -30.91 -6.25 67.78
CA LEU A 105 -31.25 -4.89 67.33
C LEU A 105 -30.14 -4.00 66.72
N SER A 106 -30.54 -3.17 65.74
CA SER A 106 -30.40 -1.70 65.82
C SER A 106 -31.29 -0.97 64.80
N PHE A 107 -32.00 0.04 65.33
CA PHE A 107 -32.84 1.02 64.66
C PHE A 107 -31.97 2.10 64.00
N ALA A 108 -32.28 2.53 62.78
CA ALA A 108 -31.93 3.87 62.31
C ALA A 108 -32.88 4.30 61.18
N ALA A 109 -33.72 5.28 61.47
CA ALA A 109 -34.32 6.16 60.47
C ALA A 109 -33.20 7.01 59.86
N GLY A 110 -33.16 7.14 58.53
CA GLY A 110 -32.14 7.91 57.82
C GLY A 110 -32.66 8.45 56.50
N CYS A 111 -32.63 9.78 56.40
CA CYS A 111 -33.14 10.66 55.36
C CYS A 111 -32.92 10.22 53.89
N GLY A 112 -33.86 10.67 53.06
CA GLY A 112 -33.76 10.64 51.61
C GLY A 112 -32.46 11.25 51.09
N SER A 113 -31.89 10.59 50.10
CA SER A 113 -30.81 11.13 49.29
C SER A 113 -31.32 11.16 47.85
N ALA A 114 -31.33 12.37 47.29
CA ALA A 114 -31.63 12.62 45.88
C ALA A 114 -30.77 11.72 44.98
N PRO A 115 -31.25 11.34 43.78
CA PRO A 115 -30.45 10.57 42.83
C PRO A 115 -29.16 11.34 42.54
N THR A 116 -28.04 10.74 42.91
CA THR A 116 -26.70 11.21 42.59
C THR A 116 -26.62 11.42 41.08
N PRO A 117 -26.25 12.61 40.59
CA PRO A 117 -25.98 12.78 39.17
C PRO A 117 -24.84 11.84 38.80
N ILE A 118 -25.13 10.90 37.90
CA ILE A 118 -24.11 10.09 37.22
C ILE A 118 -23.11 11.08 36.63
N PRO A 119 -21.80 10.96 36.89
CA PRO A 119 -20.83 11.83 36.25
C PRO A 119 -20.94 11.61 34.73
N THR A 120 -21.50 12.59 34.04
CA THR A 120 -21.36 12.71 32.60
C THR A 120 -19.86 12.65 32.31
N PRO A 121 -19.35 11.71 31.50
CA PRO A 121 -17.95 11.71 31.12
C PRO A 121 -17.68 13.07 30.48
N THR A 122 -16.94 13.90 31.21
CA THR A 122 -16.43 15.16 30.68
C THR A 122 -15.48 14.74 29.58
N LEU A 123 -15.93 14.87 28.33
CA LEU A 123 -15.11 14.70 27.16
C LEU A 123 -13.87 15.56 27.39
N GLU A 124 -12.72 14.90 27.59
CA GLU A 124 -11.42 15.56 27.51
C GLU A 124 -11.44 16.43 26.26
N PRO A 125 -10.95 17.69 26.35
CA PRO A 125 -10.91 18.55 25.19
C PRO A 125 -10.24 17.80 24.04
N PRO A 126 -10.80 17.88 22.81
CA PRO A 126 -10.18 17.27 21.65
C PRO A 126 -8.70 17.71 21.61
N PRO A 127 -7.74 16.77 21.57
CA PRO A 127 -6.35 17.15 21.70
C PRO A 127 -5.96 18.05 20.54
N ASP A 128 -5.07 18.99 20.85
CA ASP A 128 -4.48 19.92 19.89
C ASP A 128 -3.97 19.13 18.65
N PRO A 129 -4.44 19.46 17.43
CA PRO A 129 -4.00 18.81 16.21
C PRO A 129 -2.47 18.82 16.06
N LYS A 130 -1.81 19.92 16.42
CA LYS A 130 -0.35 20.05 16.30
C LYS A 130 0.36 19.11 17.27
N ALA A 131 -0.04 19.10 18.54
CA ALA A 131 0.49 18.16 19.52
C ALA A 131 0.28 16.69 19.11
N THR A 132 -0.88 16.38 18.53
CA THR A 132 -1.21 15.03 18.04
C THR A 132 -0.31 14.62 16.88
N LEU A 133 -0.07 15.51 15.91
CA LEU A 133 0.85 15.25 14.80
C LEU A 133 2.31 15.13 15.29
N ALA A 134 2.74 15.94 16.27
CA ALA A 134 4.07 15.84 16.85
C ALA A 134 4.29 14.48 17.57
N LEU A 135 3.27 13.97 18.27
CA LEU A 135 3.31 12.63 18.84
C LEU A 135 3.41 11.55 17.76
N ALA A 136 2.62 11.67 16.69
CA ALA A 136 2.68 10.74 15.56
C ALA A 136 4.06 10.74 14.89
N VAL A 137 4.71 11.90 14.72
CA VAL A 137 6.09 12.03 14.23
C VAL A 137 7.07 11.28 15.13
N ALA A 138 7.03 11.52 16.44
CA ALA A 138 7.91 10.84 17.39
C ALA A 138 7.75 9.30 17.31
N ASN A 139 6.51 8.84 17.19
CA ASN A 139 6.22 7.42 17.02
C ASN A 139 6.76 6.84 15.70
N LEU A 140 6.58 7.54 14.57
CA LEU A 140 7.10 7.13 13.26
C LEU A 140 8.63 7.01 13.24
N LEU A 141 9.33 7.90 13.95
CA LEU A 141 10.79 7.87 14.08
C LEU A 141 11.30 6.76 15.02
N SER A 142 10.41 6.14 15.80
CA SER A 142 10.73 5.08 16.76
C SER A 142 10.32 3.67 16.28
N LEU A 143 9.91 3.54 15.02
CA LEU A 143 9.53 2.26 14.44
C LEU A 143 10.73 1.30 14.40
N ASN A 144 10.47 0.05 14.77
CA ASN A 144 11.39 -1.08 14.57
C ASN A 144 10.94 -1.91 13.36
N SER A 145 9.64 -2.01 13.13
CA SER A 145 9.07 -2.68 11.96
C SER A 145 7.68 -2.14 11.64
N VAL A 146 7.24 -2.31 10.40
CA VAL A 146 5.93 -1.84 9.94
C VAL A 146 5.49 -2.56 8.67
N ALA A 147 4.19 -2.85 8.56
CA ALA A 147 3.56 -3.19 7.29
C ALA A 147 2.78 -1.97 6.76
N PHE A 148 2.75 -1.80 5.44
CA PHE A 148 2.00 -0.72 4.83
C PHE A 148 1.35 -1.15 3.52
N THR A 149 0.29 -0.43 3.16
CA THR A 149 -0.33 -0.49 1.83
C THR A 149 -0.59 0.92 1.33
N LEU A 150 -0.02 1.26 0.18
CA LEU A 150 -0.29 2.48 -0.58
C LEU A 150 -1.07 2.12 -1.83
N GLU A 151 -2.29 2.62 -1.97
CA GLU A 151 -3.15 2.33 -3.12
C GLU A 151 -3.81 3.59 -3.68
N HIS A 152 -4.11 3.57 -4.98
CA HIS A 152 -4.94 4.60 -5.61
C HIS A 152 -6.40 4.19 -5.53
N GLN A 153 -7.19 4.95 -4.78
CA GLN A 153 -8.66 4.82 -4.80
C GLN A 153 -9.24 5.50 -6.05
N ILE A 154 -8.63 6.62 -6.47
CA ILE A 154 -8.96 7.35 -7.69
C ILE A 154 -7.65 7.74 -8.37
N GLY A 155 -7.56 7.56 -9.69
CA GLY A 155 -6.37 7.90 -10.48
C GLY A 155 -5.29 6.81 -10.46
N SER A 156 -4.05 7.20 -10.77
CA SER A 156 -2.88 6.31 -10.76
C SER A 156 -1.58 7.09 -10.89
N THR A 157 -0.46 6.50 -10.48
CA THR A 157 0.87 7.11 -10.61
C THR A 157 1.72 6.37 -11.64
N GLN A 158 2.35 7.09 -12.57
CA GLN A 158 3.31 6.52 -13.49
C GLN A 158 4.68 6.37 -12.79
N LEU A 159 5.15 5.13 -12.61
CA LEU A 159 6.47 4.87 -12.01
C LEU A 159 7.59 5.03 -13.04
N LEU A 160 7.35 4.49 -14.23
CA LEU A 160 8.27 4.52 -15.37
C LEU A 160 7.47 4.76 -16.66
N PRO A 161 8.10 5.23 -17.75
CA PRO A 161 7.44 5.31 -19.05
C PRO A 161 6.77 3.99 -19.43
N GLY A 162 5.45 4.03 -19.58
CA GLY A 162 4.63 2.85 -19.89
C GLY A 162 4.28 1.92 -18.72
N LEU A 163 4.66 2.23 -17.47
CA LEU A 163 4.33 1.43 -16.29
C LEU A 163 3.61 2.28 -15.23
N VAL A 164 2.37 1.93 -14.92
CA VAL A 164 1.48 2.69 -14.06
C VAL A 164 1.14 1.89 -12.81
N MET A 165 1.53 2.38 -11.64
CA MET A 165 1.23 1.74 -10.36
C MET A 165 -0.23 1.95 -9.96
N LYS A 166 -0.82 0.89 -9.41
CA LYS A 166 -2.13 0.93 -8.75
C LYS A 166 -1.99 0.79 -7.24
N LYS A 167 -1.14 -0.13 -6.80
CA LYS A 167 -0.95 -0.47 -5.38
C LYS A 167 0.48 -0.89 -5.09
N ALA A 168 0.94 -0.59 -3.88
CA ALA A 168 2.20 -1.04 -3.32
C ALA A 168 1.93 -1.53 -1.89
N THR A 169 2.34 -2.75 -1.59
CA THR A 169 2.24 -3.33 -0.23
C THR A 169 3.64 -3.74 0.19
N GLY A 170 4.05 -3.38 1.40
CA GLY A 170 5.38 -3.69 1.88
C GLY A 170 5.47 -3.89 3.38
N GLU A 171 6.58 -4.51 3.78
CA GLU A 171 7.01 -4.68 5.15
C GLU A 171 8.43 -4.15 5.27
N VAL A 172 8.69 -3.39 6.33
CA VAL A 172 10.00 -2.85 6.66
C VAL A 172 10.42 -3.40 8.00
N ASP A 173 11.63 -3.94 8.06
CA ASP A 173 12.33 -4.28 9.29
C ASP A 173 13.56 -3.36 9.38
N ILE A 174 13.46 -2.39 10.29
CA ILE A 174 14.38 -1.25 10.37
C ILE A 174 15.65 -1.71 11.09
N PRO A 175 16.85 -1.37 10.56
CA PRO A 175 17.09 -0.28 9.62
C PRO A 175 17.24 -0.66 8.15
N ASP A 176 17.38 -1.94 7.80
CA ASP A 176 18.01 -2.29 6.52
C ASP A 176 17.30 -3.39 5.73
N ARG A 177 16.06 -3.75 6.08
CA ARG A 177 15.29 -4.77 5.37
C ARG A 177 13.95 -4.24 4.88
N LEU A 178 13.66 -4.51 3.61
CA LEU A 178 12.40 -4.17 2.95
C LEU A 178 11.95 -5.35 2.11
N ARG A 179 10.66 -5.72 2.24
CA ARG A 179 9.95 -6.57 1.29
C ARG A 179 8.82 -5.74 0.70
N LEU A 180 8.74 -5.65 -0.62
CA LEU A 180 7.77 -4.80 -1.29
C LEU A 180 7.19 -5.53 -2.51
N THR A 181 5.88 -5.44 -2.67
CA THR A 181 5.15 -5.89 -3.84
C THR A 181 4.44 -4.69 -4.46
N VAL A 182 4.69 -4.45 -5.75
CA VAL A 182 4.06 -3.37 -6.52
C VAL A 182 3.17 -3.97 -7.59
N GLU A 183 1.89 -3.66 -7.52
CA GLU A 183 0.89 -4.00 -8.54
C GLU A 183 0.79 -2.83 -9.54
N ALA A 184 1.08 -3.11 -10.80
CA ALA A 184 1.13 -2.11 -11.86
C ALA A 184 0.50 -2.61 -13.17
N GLU A 185 0.24 -1.67 -14.07
CA GLU A 185 -0.25 -1.91 -15.43
C GLU A 185 0.78 -1.38 -16.43
N VAL A 186 1.21 -2.24 -17.36
CA VAL A 186 1.94 -1.83 -18.55
C VAL A 186 0.95 -1.24 -19.53
N THR A 187 1.17 -0.01 -20.02
CA THR A 187 0.19 0.69 -20.86
C THR A 187 0.10 0.15 -22.28
N ALA A 188 1.18 -0.47 -22.77
CA ALA A 188 1.27 -1.06 -24.11
C ALA A 188 2.26 -2.24 -24.13
N PRO A 189 1.80 -3.51 -24.25
CA PRO A 189 0.40 -3.94 -24.25
C PRO A 189 -0.23 -3.79 -22.85
N ARG A 190 -1.54 -3.52 -22.77
CA ARG A 190 -2.31 -3.41 -21.51
C ARG A 190 -2.28 -4.70 -20.71
N THR A 191 -1.31 -4.81 -19.81
CA THR A 191 -1.03 -6.04 -19.06
C THR A 191 -0.78 -5.70 -17.61
N PHE A 192 -1.41 -6.43 -16.70
CA PHE A 192 -1.13 -6.32 -15.27
C PHE A 192 0.14 -7.07 -14.94
N VAL A 193 1.02 -6.42 -14.18
CA VAL A 193 2.30 -6.97 -13.75
C VAL A 193 2.46 -6.76 -12.25
N GLU A 194 3.15 -7.69 -11.62
CA GLU A 194 3.55 -7.61 -10.22
C GLU A 194 5.07 -7.53 -10.17
N ILE A 195 5.58 -6.61 -9.36
CA ILE A 195 7.01 -6.39 -9.16
C ILE A 195 7.30 -6.65 -7.70
N ASN A 196 8.05 -7.70 -7.42
CA ASN A 196 8.51 -7.99 -6.06
C ASN A 196 9.93 -7.48 -5.89
N VAL A 197 10.17 -6.84 -4.76
CA VAL A 197 11.45 -6.24 -4.37
C VAL A 197 11.80 -6.73 -2.97
N ILE A 198 13.05 -7.12 -2.78
CA ILE A 198 13.63 -7.41 -1.46
C ILE A 198 14.92 -6.59 -1.35
N ILE A 199 15.08 -5.85 -0.26
CA ILE A 199 16.34 -5.18 0.09
C ILE A 199 16.82 -5.71 1.43
N ILE A 200 18.10 -6.06 1.51
CA ILE A 200 18.77 -6.48 2.75
C ILE A 200 20.16 -5.81 2.77
N GLY A 201 20.36 -4.86 3.68
CA GLY A 201 21.60 -4.09 3.74
C GLY A 201 21.82 -3.30 2.45
N GLN A 202 22.86 -3.67 1.69
CA GLN A 202 23.20 -3.04 0.40
C GLN A 202 22.74 -3.85 -0.81
N GLU A 203 22.17 -5.04 -0.59
CA GLU A 203 21.73 -5.92 -1.67
C GLU A 203 20.26 -5.66 -1.98
N ALA A 204 19.96 -5.46 -3.27
CA ALA A 204 18.60 -5.35 -3.76
C ALA A 204 18.30 -6.44 -4.78
N TYR A 205 17.11 -7.02 -4.65
CA TYR A 205 16.58 -8.07 -5.51
C TYR A 205 15.26 -7.59 -6.09
N MET A 206 15.02 -7.86 -7.37
CA MET A 206 13.79 -7.52 -8.05
C MET A 206 13.39 -8.63 -9.02
N THR A 207 12.09 -8.93 -9.12
CA THR A 207 11.57 -9.85 -10.13
C THR A 207 11.61 -9.21 -11.52
N ASP A 208 12.12 -9.93 -12.50
CA ASP A 208 12.02 -9.54 -13.91
C ASP A 208 10.56 -9.57 -14.38
N LEU A 209 10.09 -8.46 -14.98
CA LEU A 209 8.69 -8.24 -15.34
C LEU A 209 8.11 -9.26 -16.33
N PHE A 210 8.97 -9.92 -17.12
CA PHE A 210 8.51 -10.86 -18.16
C PHE A 210 8.58 -12.31 -17.72
N THR A 211 9.59 -12.65 -16.91
CA THR A 211 9.86 -14.02 -16.47
C THR A 211 9.41 -14.31 -15.05
N GLY A 212 9.20 -13.27 -14.22
CA GLY A 212 8.92 -13.39 -12.79
C GLY A 212 10.10 -13.88 -11.95
N GLN A 213 11.28 -14.08 -12.57
CA GLN A 213 12.46 -14.60 -11.87
C GLN A 213 13.16 -13.48 -11.11
N TRP A 214 13.64 -13.80 -9.90
CA TRP A 214 14.47 -12.89 -9.11
C TRP A 214 15.79 -12.59 -9.80
N ARG A 215 16.19 -11.32 -9.72
CA ARG A 215 17.52 -10.86 -10.11
C ARG A 215 18.06 -9.92 -9.06
N MET A 216 19.34 -10.03 -8.77
CA MET A 216 20.06 -8.99 -8.05
C MET A 216 20.19 -7.77 -8.96
N VAL A 217 19.85 -6.60 -8.44
CA VAL A 217 19.88 -5.33 -9.15
C VAL A 217 20.56 -4.26 -8.29
N PRO A 218 21.16 -3.22 -8.88
CA PRO A 218 21.64 -2.09 -8.09
C PRO A 218 20.46 -1.39 -7.40
N PRO A 219 20.56 -0.97 -6.11
CA PRO A 219 19.47 -0.30 -5.40
C PRO A 219 18.92 0.94 -6.12
N GLU A 220 19.75 1.69 -6.83
CA GLU A 220 19.38 2.86 -7.62
C GLU A 220 18.53 2.54 -8.85
N SER A 221 18.42 1.26 -9.22
CA SER A 221 17.56 0.80 -10.32
C SER A 221 16.15 0.44 -9.88
N LEU A 222 15.88 0.41 -8.57
CA LEU A 222 14.55 0.14 -8.04
C LEU A 222 13.59 1.29 -8.39
N PRO A 223 12.34 0.99 -8.77
CA PRO A 223 11.37 2.02 -9.13
C PRO A 223 10.94 2.88 -7.94
N VAL A 224 10.99 2.32 -6.73
CA VAL A 224 10.67 2.93 -5.44
C VAL A 224 11.54 2.28 -4.36
N ASN A 225 11.85 3.04 -3.31
CA ASN A 225 12.52 2.53 -2.12
C ASN A 225 11.84 3.12 -0.87
N PHE A 226 11.37 2.23 0.01
CA PHE A 226 10.69 2.59 1.26
C PHE A 226 11.42 2.10 2.51
N LEU A 227 12.75 1.86 2.44
CA LEU A 227 13.54 1.50 3.62
C LEU A 227 13.41 2.54 4.74
N ASP A 228 13.50 3.82 4.40
CA ASP A 228 13.38 4.94 5.35
C ASP A 228 11.91 5.33 5.62
N PHE A 229 10.99 4.35 5.70
CA PHE A 229 9.55 4.60 5.78
C PHE A 229 9.15 5.53 6.93
N GLY A 230 9.65 5.27 8.14
CA GLY A 230 9.36 6.08 9.33
C GLY A 230 9.81 7.54 9.16
N GLN A 231 11.05 7.74 8.69
CA GLN A 231 11.59 9.08 8.43
C GLN A 231 10.84 9.79 7.31
N THR A 232 10.47 9.06 6.25
CA THR A 232 9.70 9.59 5.12
C THR A 232 8.36 10.15 5.57
N LEU A 233 7.59 9.36 6.33
CA LEU A 233 6.29 9.82 6.82
C LEU A 233 6.42 10.91 7.89
N ALA A 234 7.42 10.84 8.76
CA ALA A 234 7.69 11.89 9.73
C ALA A 234 7.89 13.25 9.05
N SER A 235 8.76 13.30 8.04
CA SER A 235 9.00 14.52 7.25
C SER A 235 7.74 15.04 6.54
N ILE A 236 6.90 14.15 6.01
CA ILE A 236 5.62 14.53 5.40
C ILE A 236 4.66 15.13 6.44
N VAL A 237 4.54 14.50 7.60
CA VAL A 237 3.66 14.97 8.69
C VAL A 237 4.14 16.32 9.24
N GLU A 238 5.45 16.52 9.37
CA GLU A 238 6.05 17.81 9.78
C GLU A 238 5.81 18.93 8.76
N ALA A 239 5.72 18.59 7.47
CA ALA A 239 5.44 19.55 6.40
C ALA A 239 3.97 20.00 6.33
N VAL A 240 3.08 19.41 7.14
CA VAL A 240 1.65 19.74 7.13
C VAL A 240 1.41 21.15 7.66
N THR A 241 0.75 21.98 6.85
CA THR A 241 0.27 23.31 7.22
C THR A 241 -1.21 23.29 7.55
N ASP A 242 -1.64 24.26 8.36
CA ASP A 242 -3.03 24.45 8.79
C ASP A 242 -3.71 23.17 9.34
N PRO A 243 -3.07 22.42 10.25
CA PRO A 243 -3.66 21.20 10.80
C PRO A 243 -4.92 21.53 11.61
N ALA A 244 -6.02 20.86 11.29
CA ALA A 244 -7.31 21.03 11.95
C ALA A 244 -7.92 19.67 12.28
N LEU A 245 -8.48 19.54 13.48
CA LEU A 245 -9.26 18.35 13.83
C LEU A 245 -10.56 18.38 13.04
N SER A 246 -10.78 17.35 12.23
CA SER A 246 -12.00 17.20 11.42
C SER A 246 -13.01 16.21 12.03
N GLY A 247 -12.60 15.41 13.02
CA GLY A 247 -13.49 14.56 13.78
C GLY A 247 -12.79 13.40 14.48
N VAL A 248 -13.59 12.52 15.06
CA VAL A 248 -13.16 11.21 15.57
C VAL A 248 -13.89 10.14 14.78
N GLU A 249 -13.14 9.17 14.26
CA GLU A 249 -13.68 7.99 13.60
C GLU A 249 -13.54 6.78 14.52
N GLU A 250 -14.61 5.98 14.65
CA GLU A 250 -14.55 4.69 15.32
C GLU A 250 -14.57 3.59 14.28
N SER A 251 -13.58 2.70 14.31
CA SER A 251 -13.49 1.56 13.40
C SER A 251 -12.68 0.43 14.05
N GLY A 252 -13.17 -0.81 13.94
CA GLY A 252 -12.49 -1.98 14.49
C GLY A 252 -12.28 -1.94 16.00
N GLY A 253 -13.15 -1.24 16.75
CA GLY A 253 -13.02 -1.06 18.21
C GLY A 253 -11.93 -0.08 18.64
N ARG A 254 -11.34 0.66 17.69
CA ARG A 254 -10.36 1.74 17.94
C ARG A 254 -10.98 3.09 17.58
N GLN A 255 -10.51 4.14 18.24
CA GLN A 255 -10.88 5.52 17.94
C GLN A 255 -9.70 6.24 17.30
N TYR A 256 -9.95 6.90 16.17
CA TYR A 256 -8.96 7.65 15.41
C TYR A 256 -9.32 9.13 15.41
N GLN A 257 -8.37 9.97 15.79
CA GLN A 257 -8.44 11.40 15.51
C GLN A 257 -8.14 11.64 14.05
N ARG A 258 -9.09 12.26 13.37
CA ARG A 258 -8.93 12.66 11.98
C ARG A 258 -8.46 14.11 11.93
N ILE A 259 -7.25 14.33 11.45
CA ILE A 259 -6.64 15.65 11.30
C ILE A 259 -6.51 15.94 9.81
N THR A 260 -7.06 17.06 9.36
CA THR A 260 -6.86 17.56 8.00
C THR A 260 -5.73 18.57 7.96
N GLY A 261 -5.02 18.65 6.85
CA GLY A 261 -4.07 19.74 6.60
C GLY A 261 -3.69 19.80 5.13
N LEU A 262 -2.80 20.74 4.81
CA LEU A 262 -2.29 20.94 3.46
C LEU A 262 -0.80 20.64 3.43
N VAL A 263 -0.31 20.17 2.29
CA VAL A 263 1.12 19.99 2.04
C VAL A 263 1.42 20.39 0.60
N ARG A 264 2.66 20.81 0.36
CA ARG A 264 3.16 21.01 -1.01
C ARG A 264 3.56 19.66 -1.60
N SER A 265 3.25 19.44 -2.88
CA SER A 265 3.51 18.16 -3.55
C SER A 265 4.97 17.72 -3.46
N GLU A 266 5.93 18.64 -3.49
CA GLU A 266 7.36 18.34 -3.36
C GLU A 266 7.74 17.66 -2.04
N ALA A 267 6.98 17.87 -0.95
CA ALA A 267 7.21 17.19 0.32
C ALA A 267 6.84 15.70 0.26
N LEU A 268 6.04 15.29 -0.74
CA LEU A 268 5.64 13.90 -0.96
C LEU A 268 6.59 13.14 -1.89
N ALA A 269 7.67 13.76 -2.37
CA ALA A 269 8.55 13.18 -3.40
C ALA A 269 9.20 11.84 -3.00
N SER A 270 9.45 11.62 -1.71
CA SER A 270 9.97 10.36 -1.17
C SER A 270 8.92 9.24 -1.15
N LEU A 271 7.63 9.58 -1.09
CA LEU A 271 6.53 8.61 -1.13
C LEU A 271 5.99 8.39 -2.55
N VAL A 272 5.93 9.46 -3.35
CA VAL A 272 5.41 9.48 -4.71
C VAL A 272 6.50 9.96 -5.66
N PRO A 273 7.20 9.04 -6.34
CA PRO A 273 8.23 9.42 -7.31
C PRO A 273 7.71 10.36 -8.38
N GLY A 274 8.49 11.39 -8.70
CA GLY A 274 8.14 12.39 -9.71
C GLY A 274 7.12 13.43 -9.24
N ALA A 275 6.94 13.59 -7.93
CA ALA A 275 6.15 14.69 -7.37
C ALA A 275 6.55 16.03 -7.98
N ALA A 276 5.56 16.80 -8.42
CA ALA A 276 5.77 18.10 -9.02
C ALA A 276 6.08 19.15 -7.94
N GLU A 277 6.65 20.28 -8.35
CA GLU A 277 6.81 21.43 -7.46
C GLU A 277 5.54 22.28 -7.48
N GLY A 278 5.11 22.67 -6.30
CA GLY A 278 4.19 23.77 -6.11
C GLY A 278 2.70 23.44 -6.28
N LEU A 279 2.33 22.16 -6.33
CA LEU A 279 0.93 21.76 -6.22
C LEU A 279 0.53 21.72 -4.75
N GLU A 280 -0.71 22.10 -4.47
CA GLU A 280 -1.30 21.99 -3.14
C GLU A 280 -2.04 20.67 -3.04
N VAL A 281 -1.75 19.91 -1.98
CA VAL A 281 -2.30 18.58 -1.74
C VAL A 281 -2.93 18.55 -0.36
N LYS A 282 -4.15 18.01 -0.27
CA LYS A 282 -4.85 17.84 1.00
C LYS A 282 -4.50 16.49 1.62
N LEU A 283 -4.17 16.49 2.91
CA LEU A 283 -3.99 15.28 3.70
C LEU A 283 -5.12 15.12 4.72
N GLU A 284 -5.58 13.88 4.91
CA GLU A 284 -6.35 13.47 6.08
C GLU A 284 -5.58 12.38 6.82
N LEU A 285 -5.12 12.71 8.03
CA LEU A 285 -4.30 11.85 8.87
C LEU A 285 -5.17 11.24 9.97
N PHE A 286 -5.07 9.93 10.15
CA PHE A 286 -5.83 9.17 11.13
C PHE A 286 -4.88 8.65 12.19
N VAL A 287 -4.87 9.33 13.33
CA VAL A 287 -4.01 9.00 14.48
C VAL A 287 -4.85 8.26 15.51
N ASP A 288 -4.42 7.08 15.91
CA ASP A 288 -5.10 6.29 16.93
C ASP A 288 -4.98 6.97 18.31
N ARG A 289 -6.10 7.13 19.00
CA ARG A 289 -6.16 7.80 20.31
C ARG A 289 -5.51 7.02 21.43
N ALA A 290 -5.41 5.69 21.30
CA ALA A 290 -4.92 4.82 22.36
C ALA A 290 -3.39 4.81 22.44
N ASP A 291 -2.72 4.80 21.29
CA ASP A 291 -1.26 4.65 21.17
C ASP A 291 -0.58 5.82 20.45
N GLY A 292 -1.33 6.77 19.89
CA GLY A 292 -0.79 7.92 19.17
C GLY A 292 -0.17 7.56 17.82
N LEU A 293 -0.41 6.34 17.31
CA LEU A 293 0.16 5.89 16.04
C LEU A 293 -0.63 6.44 14.86
N LEU A 294 0.07 6.94 13.85
CA LEU A 294 -0.52 7.20 12.54
C LEU A 294 -0.88 5.86 11.89
N ARG A 295 -2.15 5.68 11.53
CA ARG A 295 -2.65 4.42 10.94
C ARG A 295 -3.09 4.54 9.49
N ARG A 296 -3.59 5.72 9.10
CA ARG A 296 -3.97 5.99 7.70
C ARG A 296 -3.63 7.42 7.32
N VAL A 297 -3.30 7.61 6.05
CA VAL A 297 -3.19 8.90 5.38
C VAL A 297 -3.99 8.86 4.08
N VAL A 298 -4.96 9.75 3.94
CA VAL A 298 -5.64 9.98 2.66
C VAL A 298 -5.01 11.21 2.02
N ILE A 299 -4.46 11.03 0.81
CA ILE A 299 -3.80 12.07 0.04
C ILE A 299 -4.72 12.41 -1.13
N THR A 300 -5.29 13.60 -1.12
CA THR A 300 -6.25 14.06 -2.14
C THR A 300 -5.68 15.24 -2.91
N GLY A 301 -5.73 15.14 -4.24
CA GLY A 301 -5.24 16.16 -5.15
C GLY A 301 -4.06 15.69 -6.01
N PRO A 302 -3.60 16.54 -6.92
CA PRO A 302 -2.52 16.21 -7.83
C PRO A 302 -1.17 16.28 -7.11
N VAL A 303 -0.42 15.18 -7.15
CA VAL A 303 0.95 15.10 -6.61
C VAL A 303 1.97 15.17 -7.74
N VAL A 304 1.68 14.52 -8.88
CA VAL A 304 2.53 14.55 -10.07
C VAL A 304 1.86 15.33 -11.21
N ASN A 305 2.65 15.84 -12.14
CA ASN A 305 2.11 16.46 -13.35
C ASN A 305 1.31 15.41 -14.15
N GLY A 306 0.04 15.73 -14.45
CA GLY A 306 -0.87 14.84 -15.17
C GLY A 306 -1.82 14.03 -14.29
N ASP A 307 -1.69 14.12 -12.96
CA ASP A 307 -2.76 13.68 -12.06
C ASP A 307 -4.05 14.45 -12.36
N VAL A 308 -5.20 13.76 -12.28
CA VAL A 308 -6.50 14.43 -12.27
C VAL A 308 -6.71 15.10 -10.91
N PRO A 309 -7.44 16.23 -10.82
CA PRO A 309 -7.64 16.95 -9.55
C PRO A 309 -8.24 16.08 -8.44
N GLU A 310 -9.04 15.08 -8.79
CA GLU A 310 -9.73 14.18 -7.86
C GLU A 310 -8.90 12.93 -7.52
N THR A 311 -7.61 12.88 -7.85
CA THR A 311 -6.75 11.74 -7.51
C THR A 311 -6.74 11.54 -6.00
N VAL A 312 -6.95 10.30 -5.56
CA VAL A 312 -6.97 9.91 -4.14
C VAL A 312 -6.05 8.72 -3.95
N ARG A 313 -5.05 8.89 -3.08
CA ARG A 313 -4.17 7.82 -2.61
C ARG A 313 -4.47 7.54 -1.14
N LEU A 314 -4.59 6.27 -0.79
CA LEU A 314 -4.72 5.82 0.60
C LEU A 314 -3.45 5.09 1.00
N LEU A 315 -2.77 5.60 2.02
CA LEU A 315 -1.73 4.88 2.74
C LEU A 315 -2.33 4.32 4.03
N SER A 316 -2.21 3.01 4.23
CA SER A 316 -2.55 2.31 5.47
C SER A 316 -1.29 1.76 6.12
N ILE A 317 -1.22 1.83 7.45
CA ILE A 317 -0.08 1.46 8.28
C ILE A 317 -0.55 0.46 9.33
N ASP A 318 -0.04 -0.75 9.21
CA ASP A 318 -0.44 -1.94 9.95
C ASP A 318 0.79 -2.63 10.56
N ASP A 319 0.57 -3.63 11.41
CA ASP A 319 1.62 -4.47 12.02
C ASP A 319 2.85 -3.71 12.56
N VAL A 320 2.60 -2.56 13.17
CA VAL A 320 3.62 -1.70 13.79
C VAL A 320 4.35 -2.44 14.90
N ASN A 321 5.69 -2.49 14.82
CA ASN A 321 6.58 -3.13 15.78
C ASN A 321 6.31 -4.63 15.99
N VAL A 322 5.73 -5.30 14.99
CA VAL A 322 5.59 -6.76 14.95
C VAL A 322 6.83 -7.36 14.26
N PRO A 323 7.50 -8.38 14.83
CA PRO A 323 8.65 -9.00 14.18
C PRO A 323 8.33 -9.50 12.76
N VAL A 324 9.21 -9.19 11.81
CA VAL A 324 9.10 -9.62 10.40
C VAL A 324 10.34 -10.42 10.04
N ASP A 325 10.17 -11.46 9.22
CA ASP A 325 11.28 -12.23 8.66
C ASP A 325 11.39 -11.94 7.15
N ILE A 326 12.46 -11.23 6.77
CA ILE A 326 12.77 -10.89 5.38
C ILE A 326 14.09 -11.55 5.02
N ALA A 327 14.04 -12.56 4.16
CA ALA A 327 15.20 -13.30 3.68
C ALA A 327 15.46 -13.04 2.18
N PRO A 328 16.69 -13.29 1.68
CA PRO A 328 16.96 -13.26 0.25
C PRO A 328 16.04 -14.23 -0.52
N PRO A 329 15.76 -13.95 -1.80
CA PRO A 329 14.96 -14.86 -2.61
C PRO A 329 15.66 -16.21 -2.87
N GLU A 330 14.85 -17.26 -3.07
CA GLU A 330 15.31 -18.61 -3.47
C GLU A 330 15.77 -18.69 -4.94
#